data_AF-A0A348UPR6-F1
#
_entry.id   AF-A0A348UPR6-F1
#
_cell.length_a   1.000
_cell.length_b   1.000
_cell.length_c   1.000
_cell.angle_alpha   90.00
_cell.angle_beta   90.00
_cell.angle_gamma   90.00
#
_symmetry.space_group_name_H-M   'P 1'
#
loop_
_entity.id
_entity.type
_entity.pdbx_description
1 polymer ?
#
loop_
_entity_poly.entity_id
_entity_poly.type
_entity_poly.pdbx_seq_one_letter_code
_entity_poly.pdbx_strand_id
1 'polypeptide(L)' 'LNLWMNQAAPAFDASLAFEMLNFMGPDAAEGVAALRDRRPPRFP' A
#
# COMPACT_ATOMS: atom_id res chain seq x y z
N LEU A 1 1.71 -25.37 18.13
CA LEU A 1 1.01 -25.40 16.83
C LEU A 1 0.38 -24.03 16.58
N ASN A 2 1.08 -23.15 15.86
CA ASN A 2 0.56 -21.87 15.35
C ASN A 2 1.42 -21.44 14.14
N LEU A 3 1.21 -22.10 13.01
CA LEU A 3 1.90 -21.80 11.74
C LEU A 3 1.11 -20.78 10.88
N TRP A 4 0.15 -20.07 11.47
CA TRP A 4 -0.80 -19.21 10.74
C TRP A 4 -0.10 -18.06 10.02
N MET A 5 0.92 -17.46 10.65
CA MET A 5 1.75 -16.44 10.00
C MET A 5 2.54 -17.00 8.81
N ASN A 6 3.12 -18.20 8.94
CA ASN A 6 3.86 -18.85 7.84
C ASN A 6 2.93 -19.24 6.68
N GLN A 7 1.70 -19.66 6.98
CA GLN A 7 0.69 -19.96 5.96
C GLN A 7 0.20 -18.71 5.22
N ALA A 8 0.17 -17.55 5.89
CA ALA A 8 -0.22 -16.28 5.29
C ALA A 8 0.93 -15.56 4.54
N ALA A 9 2.18 -15.97 4.75
CA ALA A 9 3.36 -15.30 4.19
C ALA A 9 3.29 -15.11 2.66
N PRO A 10 2.89 -16.09 1.83
CA PRO A 10 2.84 -15.89 0.37
C PRO A 10 1.84 -14.81 -0.07
N ALA A 11 0.69 -14.71 0.60
CA ALA A 11 -0.31 -13.69 0.30
C ALA A 11 0.17 -12.30 0.72
N PHE A 12 0.85 -12.23 1.87
CA PHE A 12 1.47 -10.99 2.35
C PHE A 12 2.58 -10.51 1.40
N ASP A 13 3.51 -11.39 1.01
CA ASP A 13 4.61 -11.05 0.10
C ASP A 13 4.11 -10.52 -1.26
N ALA A 14 3.05 -11.14 -1.81
CA ALA A 14 2.42 -10.67 -3.03
C ALA A 14 1.80 -9.27 -2.86
N SER A 15 1.08 -9.03 -1.76
CA SER A 15 0.51 -7.71 -1.47
C SER A 15 1.58 -6.63 -1.35
N LEU A 16 2.69 -6.94 -0.68
CA LEU A 16 3.82 -6.02 -0.53
C LEU A 16 4.49 -5.73 -1.88
N ALA A 17 4.68 -6.76 -2.71
CA ALA A 17 5.23 -6.57 -4.06
C ALA A 17 4.36 -5.60 -4.88
N PHE A 18 3.03 -5.77 -4.84
CA PHE A 18 2.11 -4.88 -5.55
C PHE A 18 2.11 -3.45 -4.99
N GLU A 19 2.25 -3.27 -3.68
CA GLU A 19 2.40 -1.95 -3.07
C GLU A 19 3.68 -1.26 -3.55
N MET A 20 4.81 -1.98 -3.51
CA MET A 20 6.11 -1.43 -3.93
C MET A 20 6.15 -1.04 -5.41
N LEU A 21 5.46 -1.79 -6.29
CA LEU A 21 5.34 -1.44 -7.71
C LEU A 21 4.65 -0.10 -7.95
N ASN A 22 3.67 0.26 -7.12
CA ASN A 22 2.88 1.48 -7.28
C ASN A 22 3.35 2.64 -6.39
N PHE A 23 4.37 2.41 -5.55
CA PHE A 23 4.80 3.34 -4.51
C PHE A 23 5.32 4.68 -5.04
N MET A 24 5.89 4.68 -6.26
CA MET A 24 6.35 5.91 -6.94
C MET A 24 5.32 6.47 -7.93
N GLY A 25 4.09 5.96 -7.92
CA GLY A 25 3.00 6.40 -8.79
C GLY A 25 2.38 7.74 -8.37
N PRO A 26 1.61 8.37 -9.27
CA PRO A 26 0.93 9.64 -9.00
C PRO A 26 -0.05 9.55 -7.81
N ASP A 27 -0.67 8.39 -7.59
CA ASP A 27 -1.62 8.16 -6.50
C ASP A 27 -0.95 8.25 -5.13
N ALA A 28 0.29 7.76 -5.01
CA ALA A 28 1.06 7.84 -3.77
C ALA A 28 1.42 9.29 -3.43
N ALA A 29 1.84 10.07 -4.43
CA ALA A 29 2.15 11.49 -4.26
C ALA A 29 0.92 12.30 -3.85
N GLU A 30 -0.23 12.06 -4.49
CA GLU A 30 -1.50 12.72 -4.15
C GLU A 30 -2.00 12.32 -2.76
N GLY A 31 -1.91 11.04 -2.39
CA GLY A 31 -2.27 10.57 -1.05
C GLY A 31 -1.46 11.26 0.05
N VAL A 32 -0.14 11.42 -0.16
CA VAL A 32 0.72 12.15 0.77
C VAL A 32 0.37 13.64 0.83
N ALA A 33 0.11 14.28 -0.32
CA ALA A 33 -0.27 15.69 -0.37
C ALA A 33 -1.62 15.93 0.33
N ALA A 34 -2.63 15.11 0.04
CA ALA A 34 -3.95 15.20 0.65
C ALA A 34 -3.91 15.02 2.18
N LEU A 35 -3.08 14.09 2.67
CA LEU A 35 -2.86 13.88 4.10
C LEU A 35 -2.23 15.12 4.77
N ARG A 36 -1.23 15.73 4.12
CA ARG A 36 -0.56 16.95 4.63
C ARG A 36 -1.51 18.15 4.65
N ASP A 37 -2.29 18.32 3.59
CA ASP A 37 -3.20 19.45 3.41
C ASP A 37 -4.55 19.25 4.15
N ARG A 38 -4.77 18.08 4.76
CA ARG A 38 -6.03 17.69 5.43
C ARG A 38 -7.27 17.87 4.55
N ARG A 39 -7.13 17.53 3.29
CA ARG A 39 -8.19 17.57 2.28
C ARG A 39 -8.49 16.14 1.79
N PRO A 40 -9.67 15.88 1.21
CA PRO A 40 -9.90 14.62 0.51
C PRO A 40 -8.92 14.47 -0.67
N PRO A 41 -8.37 13.27 -0.90
CA PRO A 41 -7.52 13.00 -2.05
C PRO A 41 -8.33 12.99 -3.35
N ARG A 42 -7.68 13.39 -4.45
CA ARG A 42 -8.24 13.41 -5.80
C ARG A 42 -7.42 12.49 -6.69
N PHE A 43 -7.77 11.22 -6.70
CA PHE A 43 -7.17 10.23 -7.58
C PHE A 43 -7.65 10.43 -9.04
N PRO A 44 -6.84 10.04 -10.05
CA PRO A 44 -7.26 10.02 -11.45
C PRO A 44 -8.43 9.07 -11.72
#